data_AF-A0A969HDL6-F1
#
_entry.id   AF-A0A969HDL6-F1
#
_cell.length_a   1.000
_cell.length_b   1.000
_cell.length_c   1.000
_cell.angle_alpha   90.00
_cell.angle_beta   90.00
_cell.angle_gamma   90.00
#
_symmetry.space_group_name_H-M   'P 1'
#
loop_
_entity.id
_entity.type
_entity.pdbx_description
1 polymer ?
#
loop_
_entity_poly.entity_id
_entity_poly.type
_entity_poly.pdbx_seq_one_letter_code
_entity_poly.pdbx_strand_id
1 'polypeptide(L)'
;MPSNSQKIHNSQFIIHNSQLFALLLWLAGAFVLGLFYLAVSAWGFGFSGFPLDDAWIHQTYARNLARSGQLAFVPGVPSAGSTAPLWSFLLSLGYLVGIPFKIWTYG
;
A
#
# COMPACT_ATOMS: atom_id res chain seq x y z
N MET A 1 -26.80 -32.82 30.95
CA MET A 1 -26.12 -32.86 29.65
C MET A 1 -26.58 -31.66 28.81
N PRO A 2 -25.68 -30.89 28.18
CA PRO A 2 -26.10 -29.76 27.33
C PRO A 2 -26.87 -30.26 26.10
N SER A 3 -27.93 -29.54 25.72
CA SER A 3 -28.76 -29.87 24.56
C SER A 3 -28.00 -29.69 23.24
N ASN A 4 -28.41 -30.36 22.16
CA ASN A 4 -27.74 -30.25 20.86
C ASN A 4 -27.68 -28.79 20.35
N SER A 5 -28.71 -27.99 20.60
CA SER A 5 -28.73 -26.56 20.24
C SER A 5 -27.64 -25.76 20.98
N GLN A 6 -27.45 -26.03 22.28
CA GLN A 6 -26.42 -25.41 23.10
C GLN A 6 -25.00 -25.81 22.63
N LYS A 7 -24.79 -27.08 22.26
CA LYS A 7 -23.51 -27.54 21.71
C LYS A 7 -23.17 -26.86 20.38
N ILE A 8 -24.14 -26.72 19.48
CA ILE A 8 -23.94 -26.06 18.18
C ILE A 8 -23.61 -24.59 18.37
N HIS A 9 -24.36 -23.88 19.22
CA HIS A 9 -24.11 -22.46 19.50
C HIS A 9 -22.70 -22.23 20.09
N ASN A 10 -22.29 -23.07 21.04
CA ASN A 10 -20.95 -22.98 21.65
C ASN A 10 -19.84 -23.26 20.63
N SER A 11 -20.01 -24.25 19.76
CA SER A 11 -19.04 -24.55 18.68
C SER A 11 -18.93 -23.40 17.69
N GLN A 12 -20.04 -22.78 17.27
CA GLN A 12 -20.03 -21.64 16.36
C GLN A 12 -19.35 -20.41 16.99
N PHE A 13 -19.60 -20.17 18.29
CA PHE A 13 -18.93 -19.11 19.05
C PHE A 13 -17.41 -19.32 19.13
N ILE A 14 -16.96 -20.55 19.42
CA ILE A 14 -15.53 -20.88 19.48
C ILE A 14 -14.86 -20.72 18.11
N ILE A 15 -15.51 -21.16 17.03
CA ILE A 15 -14.98 -21.02 15.66
C ILE A 15 -14.89 -19.55 15.27
N HIS A 16 -15.90 -18.73 15.54
CA HIS A 16 -15.85 -17.30 15.19
C HIS A 16 -14.71 -16.58 15.93
N ASN A 17 -14.56 -16.85 17.23
CA ASN A 17 -13.52 -16.20 18.04
C ASN A 17 -12.11 -16.63 17.63
N SER A 18 -11.92 -17.90 17.25
CA SER A 18 -10.62 -18.38 16.76
C SER A 18 -10.26 -17.79 15.40
N GLN A 19 -11.24 -17.60 14.51
CA GLN A 19 -11.04 -16.92 13.22
C GLN A 19 -10.68 -15.44 13.40
N LEU A 20 -11.36 -14.73 14.32
CA LEU A 20 -11.03 -13.34 14.65
C LEU A 20 -9.61 -13.22 15.22
N PHE A 21 -9.24 -14.12 16.13
CA PHE A 21 -7.90 -14.15 16.70
C PHE A 21 -6.83 -14.43 15.63
N ALA A 22 -7.08 -15.40 14.75
CA ALA A 22 -6.18 -15.70 13.63
C ALA A 22 -6.03 -14.48 12.70
N LEU A 23 -7.12 -13.79 12.37
CA LEU A 23 -7.07 -12.56 11.56
C LEU A 23 -6.22 -11.48 12.22
N LEU A 24 -6.39 -11.25 13.53
CA LEU A 24 -5.59 -10.28 14.27
C LEU A 24 -4.10 -10.63 14.28
N LEU A 25 -3.76 -11.91 14.41
CA LEU A 25 -2.37 -12.36 14.31
C LEU A 25 -1.79 -12.15 12.90
N TRP A 26 -2.56 -12.43 11.85
CA TRP A 26 -2.16 -12.16 10.47
C TRP A 26 -1.92 -10.67 10.23
N LEU A 27 -2.84 -9.81 10.68
CA LEU A 27 -2.70 -8.36 10.55
C LEU A 27 -1.50 -7.82 11.34
N ALA A 28 -1.30 -8.29 12.57
CA ALA A 28 -0.15 -7.91 13.38
C ALA A 28 1.17 -8.39 12.73
N GLY A 29 1.20 -9.61 12.20
CA GLY A 29 2.36 -10.14 11.47
C GLY A 29 2.69 -9.31 10.23
N ALA A 30 1.69 -9.00 9.40
CA ALA A 30 1.86 -8.14 8.23
C ALA A 30 2.36 -6.75 8.61
N PHE A 31 1.85 -6.16 9.70
CA PHE A 31 2.29 -4.86 10.20
C PHE A 31 3.74 -4.88 10.67
N VAL A 32 4.14 -5.89 11.46
CA VAL A 32 5.52 -6.04 11.95
C VAL A 32 6.49 -6.25 10.78
N LEU A 33 6.13 -7.08 9.81
CA LEU A 33 6.94 -7.30 8.61
C LEU A 33 7.07 -6.02 7.76
N GLY A 34 5.97 -5.24 7.63
CA GLY A 34 6.00 -3.95 6.96
C GLY A 34 6.93 -2.95 7.65
N LEU A 35 6.86 -2.84 8.98
CA LEU A 35 7.78 -2.01 9.77
C LEU A 35 9.24 -2.48 9.66
N PHE A 36 9.47 -3.79 9.69
CA PHE A 36 10.80 -4.35 9.54
C PHE A 36 11.39 -4.03 8.17
N TYR A 37 10.61 -4.20 7.10
CA TYR A 37 11.01 -3.80 5.75
C TYR A 37 11.39 -2.31 5.71
N LEU A 38 10.52 -1.42 6.20
CA LEU A 38 10.79 0.02 6.23
C LEU A 38 12.07 0.37 7.02
N ALA A 39 12.29 -0.27 8.16
CA ALA A 39 13.46 -0.07 8.99
C ALA A 39 14.75 -0.53 8.30
N VAL A 40 14.74 -1.71 7.66
CA VAL A 40 15.87 -2.25 6.90
C VAL A 40 16.17 -1.39 5.67
N SER A 41 15.14 -0.97 4.93
CA SER A 41 15.29 -0.08 3.77
C SER A 41 15.89 1.28 4.17
N ALA A 42 15.45 1.84 5.30
CA ALA A 42 15.96 3.10 5.82
C ALA A 42 17.43 2.98 6.28
N TRP A 43 17.81 1.86 6.90
CA TRP A 43 19.16 1.63 7.41
C TRP A 43 20.15 1.28 6.29
N GLY A 44 19.80 0.34 5.40
CA GLY A 44 20.75 -0.27 4.48
C GLY A 44 21.13 0.57 3.26
N PHE A 45 20.22 1.42 2.77
CA PHE A 45 20.40 2.08 1.46
C PHE A 45 20.41 3.60 1.52
N GLY A 46 20.17 4.22 2.69
CA GLY A 46 20.05 5.67 2.83
C GLY A 46 18.84 6.28 2.09
N PHE A 47 18.05 5.44 1.40
CA PHE A 47 16.91 5.81 0.58
C PHE A 47 15.82 4.75 0.71
N SER A 48 14.64 5.15 1.19
CA SER A 48 13.42 4.35 1.13
C SER A 48 12.87 4.36 -0.30
N GLY A 49 13.44 3.55 -1.18
CA GLY A 49 12.89 3.30 -2.51
C GLY A 49 11.58 2.50 -2.44
N PHE A 50 10.77 2.56 -3.50
CA PHE A 50 9.59 1.70 -3.58
C PHE A 50 10.00 0.23 -3.76
N PRO A 51 9.36 -0.72 -3.03
CA PRO A 51 9.68 -2.15 -3.12
C PRO A 51 9.32 -2.78 -4.46
N LEU A 52 8.35 -2.19 -5.18
CA LEU A 52 7.87 -2.66 -6.48
C LEU A 52 8.10 -1.61 -7.56
N ASP A 53 8.37 -2.10 -8.77
CA ASP A 53 8.59 -1.30 -9.98
C ASP A 53 7.34 -0.49 -10.36
N ASP A 54 6.14 -1.01 -10.10
CA ASP A 54 4.86 -0.35 -10.38
C ASP A 54 4.71 0.99 -9.65
N ALA A 55 5.05 1.01 -8.35
CA ALA A 55 5.02 2.23 -7.55
C ALA A 55 6.03 3.27 -8.10
N TRP A 56 7.20 2.84 -8.56
CA TRP A 56 8.16 3.72 -9.24
C TRP A 56 7.60 4.31 -10.54
N ILE A 57 6.87 3.52 -11.33
CA ILE A 57 6.26 3.97 -12.58
C ILE A 57 5.20 5.03 -12.30
N HIS A 58 4.27 4.77 -11.38
CA HIS A 58 3.21 5.73 -11.04
C HIS A 58 3.77 7.03 -10.47
N GLN A 59 4.80 6.95 -9.64
CA GLN A 59 5.47 8.13 -9.07
C GLN A 59 6.20 8.97 -10.12
N THR A 60 6.75 8.32 -11.13
CA THR A 60 7.40 9.00 -12.26
C THR A 60 6.37 9.76 -13.09
N TYR A 61 5.24 9.13 -13.42
CA TYR A 61 4.13 9.79 -14.11
C TYR A 61 3.56 10.95 -13.29
N ALA A 62 3.32 10.75 -11.98
CA ALA A 62 2.80 11.78 -11.09
C ALA A 62 3.73 12.99 -10.97
N ARG A 63 5.05 12.74 -10.84
CA ARG A 63 6.07 13.81 -10.79
C ARG A 63 6.13 14.60 -12.09
N ASN A 64 6.13 13.91 -13.22
CA ASN A 64 6.20 14.57 -14.52
C ASN A 64 4.92 15.35 -14.81
N LEU A 65 3.76 14.79 -14.47
CA LEU A 65 2.47 15.47 -14.55
C LEU A 65 2.44 16.74 -13.68
N ALA A 66 2.93 16.67 -12.45
CA ALA A 66 3.01 17.83 -11.56
C ALA A 66 3.96 18.93 -12.08
N ARG A 67 5.03 18.55 -12.80
CA ARG A 67 6.07 19.49 -13.28
C ARG A 67 5.78 20.10 -14.65
N SER A 68 5.28 19.31 -15.60
CA SER A 68 5.11 19.71 -16.99
C SER A 68 3.65 19.68 -17.46
N GLY A 69 2.72 19.20 -16.63
CA GLY A 69 1.31 19.00 -17.03
C GLY A 69 1.11 17.82 -17.97
N GLN A 70 2.14 17.00 -18.20
CA GLN A 70 2.09 15.89 -19.15
C GLN A 70 2.11 14.54 -18.42
N LEU A 71 1.17 13.65 -18.78
CA LEU A 71 1.27 12.23 -18.46
C LEU A 71 2.39 11.63 -19.32
N ALA A 72 3.59 11.60 -18.76
CA ALA A 72 4.79 11.16 -19.45
C ALA A 72 5.69 10.38 -18.48
N PHE A 73 6.21 9.23 -18.92
CA PHE A 73 7.25 8.52 -18.18
C PHE A 73 8.62 9.17 -18.42
N VAL A 74 8.93 9.44 -19.69
CA VAL A 74 10.10 10.23 -20.09
C VAL A 74 9.66 11.70 -20.22
N PRO A 75 10.26 12.64 -19.48
CA PRO A 75 9.89 14.05 -19.57
C PRO A 75 9.91 14.58 -21.01
N GLY A 76 8.84 15.27 -21.42
CA GLY A 76 8.71 15.82 -22.78
C GLY A 76 8.22 14.82 -23.84
N VAL A 77 8.05 13.55 -23.49
CA VAL A 77 7.44 12.53 -24.36
C VAL A 77 6.13 12.06 -23.75
N PRO A 78 4.98 12.68 -24.11
CA PRO A 78 3.68 12.23 -23.64
C PRO A 78 3.49 10.74 -23.93
N SER A 79 3.14 9.99 -22.90
CA SER A 79 2.91 8.55 -23.00
C SER A 79 1.67 8.18 -22.21
N ALA A 80 0.69 7.59 -22.89
CA ALA A 80 -0.50 7.03 -22.25
C ALA A 80 -0.25 5.63 -21.67
N GLY A 81 1.01 5.22 -21.48
CA GLY A 81 1.38 3.92 -20.92
C GLY A 81 1.08 3.76 -19.41
N SER A 82 0.51 4.77 -18.77
CA SER A 82 0.01 4.67 -17.40
C SER A 82 -1.26 3.80 -17.39
N THR A 83 -1.16 2.58 -16.88
CA THR A 83 -2.30 1.66 -16.68
C THR A 83 -3.30 2.16 -15.63
N ALA A 84 -2.96 3.20 -14.86
CA ALA A 84 -3.85 3.91 -13.96
C ALA A 84 -3.67 5.46 -14.02
N PRO A 85 -4.15 6.14 -15.07
CA PRO A 85 -3.96 7.60 -15.23
C PRO A 85 -4.60 8.43 -14.11
N LEU A 86 -5.76 7.98 -13.61
CA LEU A 86 -6.45 8.62 -12.48
C LEU A 86 -5.60 8.57 -11.21
N TRP A 87 -4.93 7.44 -10.96
CA TRP A 87 -4.02 7.28 -9.83
C TRP A 87 -2.83 8.23 -9.93
N SER A 88 -2.20 8.31 -11.11
CA SER A 88 -1.11 9.25 -11.38
C SER A 88 -1.52 10.72 -11.18
N PHE A 89 -2.76 11.09 -11.50
CA PHE A 89 -3.30 12.43 -11.24
C PHE A 89 -3.44 12.71 -9.74
N LEU A 90 -4.06 11.80 -8.97
CA LEU A 90 -4.20 11.94 -7.51
C LEU A 90 -2.82 12.06 -6.83
N LEU A 91 -1.85 11.26 -7.27
CA LEU A 91 -0.47 11.34 -6.81
C LEU A 91 0.18 12.70 -7.14
N SER A 92 -0.07 13.24 -8.34
CA SER A 92 0.49 14.54 -8.76
C SER A 92 0.00 15.71 -7.89
N LEU A 93 -1.22 15.63 -7.35
CA LEU A 93 -1.73 16.65 -6.42
C LEU A 93 -0.86 16.73 -5.18
N GLY A 94 -0.43 15.59 -4.62
CA GLY A 94 0.46 15.57 -3.46
C GLY A 94 1.86 16.14 -3.76
N TYR A 95 2.35 16.00 -4.99
CA TYR A 95 3.56 16.69 -5.45
C TYR A 95 3.36 18.21 -5.54
N LEU A 96 2.18 18.68 -5.98
CA LEU A 96 1.86 20.11 -6.09
C LEU A 96 1.77 20.80 -4.72
N VAL A 97 1.20 20.12 -3.72
CA VAL A 97 1.10 20.67 -2.35
C VAL A 97 2.36 20.46 -1.51
N GLY A 98 3.42 19.89 -2.08
CA GLY A 98 4.70 19.69 -1.40
C GLY A 98 4.69 18.63 -0.30
N ILE A 99 3.67 17.75 -0.27
CA ILE A 99 3.65 16.64 0.68
C ILE A 99 4.75 15.66 0.27
N PRO A 100 5.65 15.24 1.18
CA PRO A 100 6.67 14.26 0.86
C PRO A 100 6.00 12.97 0.36
N PHE A 101 6.16 12.66 -0.93
CA PHE A 101 5.65 11.42 -1.56
C PHE A 101 6.03 10.16 -0.76
N LYS A 102 7.15 10.24 -0.04
CA LYS A 102 7.72 9.23 0.85
C LYS A 102 6.81 8.81 2.02
N ILE A 103 5.78 9.57 2.39
CA ILE A 103 4.96 9.25 3.57
C ILE A 103 3.72 8.42 3.19
N TRP A 104 3.27 8.46 1.94
CA TRP A 104 1.89 8.04 1.61
C TRP A 104 1.72 7.28 0.30
N THR A 105 2.80 6.90 -0.40
CA THR A 105 2.68 6.41 -1.79
C THR A 105 3.47 5.14 -2.12
N TYR A 106 3.48 4.18 -1.20
CA TYR A 106 4.12 2.86 -1.42
C TYR A 106 3.25 1.86 -2.21
N GLY A 107 2.14 2.33 -2.80
CA GLY A 107 1.19 1.52 -3.57
C GLY A 107 1.37 1.66 -5.07
#